data_AF-A0A933APA6-F1
#
_entry.id   AF-A0A933APA6-F1
#
_cell.length_a   1.000
_cell.length_b   1.000
_cell.length_c   1.000
_cell.angle_alpha   90.00
_cell.angle_beta   90.00
_cell.angle_gamma   90.00
#
_symmetry.space_group_name_H-M   'P 1'
#
loop_
_entity.id
_entity.type
_entity.pdbx_description
1 polymer ?
#
loop_
_entity_poly.entity_id
_entity_poly.type
_entity_poly.pdbx_seq_one_letter_code
_entity_poly.pdbx_strand_id
1 'polypeptide(L)'
;MAKRWLAAFGAAALLAVGFGAAFLVSASAAEEHDAFCASCHTAPEQTYVDRARQATGGSQPYPDLASAHYGLSAVGGGFRCIACHRGDSTTPNRLATLTLGARDAFIFVTGRADPAIEKARANAPELLNAACVQCHARALLVAGFEDHFHNKLPAAYALWKAGGELTLPASDSSASTSPANSGTLTLYSTSVVCTDCHRAHVHVDGAEMQQYLDIRATVYPACVTCHREAGHGPLELTAP
;
A
#
# COMPACT_ATOMS: atom_id res chain seq x y z
N MET A 1 -44.62 -34.03 -1.69
CA MET A 1 -43.35 -33.81 -2.44
C MET A 1 -42.71 -32.46 -2.12
N ALA A 2 -43.43 -31.34 -2.07
CA ALA A 2 -42.88 -29.99 -1.82
C ALA A 2 -42.00 -29.86 -0.55
N LYS A 3 -42.38 -30.46 0.59
CA LYS A 3 -41.59 -30.41 1.84
C LYS A 3 -40.19 -31.02 1.71
N ARG A 4 -40.01 -32.07 0.90
CA ARG A 4 -38.71 -32.73 0.69
C ARG A 4 -37.78 -31.86 -0.15
N TRP A 5 -38.32 -31.14 -1.13
CA TRP A 5 -37.57 -30.18 -1.95
C TRP A 5 -37.12 -28.96 -1.14
N LEU A 6 -38.00 -28.38 -0.33
CA LEU A 6 -37.63 -27.26 0.55
C LEU A 6 -36.51 -27.64 1.54
N ALA A 7 -36.59 -28.84 2.13
CA ALA A 7 -35.53 -29.34 3.01
C ALA A 7 -34.21 -29.56 2.27
N ALA A 8 -34.25 -30.12 1.06
CA ALA A 8 -33.06 -30.33 0.23
C ALA A 8 -32.41 -29.01 -0.20
N PHE A 9 -33.20 -28.02 -0.64
CA PHE A 9 -32.70 -26.68 -0.97
C PHE A 9 -32.12 -25.97 0.25
N GLY A 10 -32.80 -26.07 1.40
CA GLY A 10 -32.28 -25.52 2.66
C GLY A 10 -30.94 -26.13 3.06
N ALA A 11 -30.82 -27.46 2.98
CA ALA A 11 -29.57 -28.16 3.27
C ALA A 11 -28.45 -27.80 2.27
N ALA A 12 -28.75 -27.72 0.98
CA ALA A 12 -27.80 -27.33 -0.05
C ALA A 12 -27.30 -25.88 0.14
N ALA A 13 -28.19 -24.95 0.47
CA ALA A 13 -27.83 -23.56 0.76
C ALA A 13 -26.94 -23.46 2.00
N LEU A 14 -27.26 -24.19 3.08
CA LEU A 14 -26.44 -24.23 4.29
C LEU A 14 -25.05 -24.81 4.02
N LEU A 15 -24.96 -25.88 3.23
CA LEU A 15 -23.67 -26.45 2.82
C LEU A 15 -22.87 -25.43 2.01
N ALA A 16 -23.49 -24.77 1.02
CA ALA A 16 -22.81 -23.76 0.21
C ALA A 16 -22.27 -22.60 1.07
N VAL A 17 -23.05 -22.11 2.03
CA VAL A 17 -22.62 -21.08 2.98
C VAL A 17 -21.49 -21.59 3.88
N GLY A 18 -21.61 -22.81 4.41
CA GLY A 18 -20.60 -23.43 5.26
C GLY A 18 -19.26 -23.61 4.54
N PHE A 19 -19.28 -24.16 3.32
CA PHE A 19 -18.09 -24.29 2.48
C PHE A 19 -17.51 -22.92 2.09
N GLY A 20 -18.36 -21.95 1.73
CA GLY A 20 -17.92 -20.59 1.43
C GLY A 20 -17.20 -19.93 2.61
N ALA A 21 -17.76 -20.04 3.82
CA ALA A 21 -17.16 -19.50 5.03
C ALA A 21 -15.83 -20.20 5.37
N ALA A 22 -15.78 -21.53 5.30
CA ALA A 22 -14.56 -22.30 5.55
C ALA A 22 -13.45 -21.95 4.53
N PHE A 23 -13.82 -21.80 3.26
CA PHE A 23 -12.89 -21.37 2.21
C PHE A 23 -12.34 -19.97 2.48
N LEU A 24 -13.20 -19.00 2.82
CA LEU A 24 -12.76 -17.64 3.13
C LEU A 24 -11.80 -17.59 4.32
N VAL A 25 -12.08 -18.33 5.39
CA VAL A 25 -11.19 -18.43 6.56
C VAL A 25 -9.85 -19.07 6.16
N SER A 26 -9.89 -20.13 5.36
CA SER A 26 -8.67 -20.82 4.92
C SER A 26 -7.83 -19.96 3.98
N ALA A 27 -8.46 -19.25 3.03
CA ALA A 27 -7.80 -18.31 2.14
C ALA A 27 -7.21 -17.13 2.93
N SER A 28 -7.97 -16.58 3.87
CA SER A 28 -7.48 -15.57 4.84
C SER A 28 -6.23 -16.04 5.56
N ALA A 29 -6.25 -17.25 6.13
CA ALA A 29 -5.10 -17.79 6.84
C ALA A 29 -3.90 -18.03 5.90
N ALA A 30 -4.15 -18.49 4.67
CA ALA A 30 -3.12 -18.72 3.68
C ALA A 30 -2.45 -17.41 3.22
N GLU A 31 -3.22 -16.33 3.02
CA GLU A 31 -2.71 -15.00 2.66
C GLU A 31 -1.74 -14.42 3.68
N GLU A 32 -1.81 -14.86 4.94
CA GLU A 32 -0.82 -14.48 5.95
C GLU A 32 0.56 -15.05 5.65
N HIS A 33 0.74 -15.94 4.67
CA HIS A 33 2.04 -16.53 4.33
C HIS A 33 2.51 -16.14 2.93
N ASP A 34 3.70 -15.54 2.84
CA ASP A 34 4.28 -15.11 1.55
C ASP A 34 4.42 -16.27 0.55
N ALA A 35 4.62 -17.51 1.02
CA ALA A 35 4.69 -18.69 0.18
C ALA A 35 3.36 -18.95 -0.58
N PHE A 36 2.22 -18.60 0.00
CA PHE A 36 0.93 -18.68 -0.68
C PHE A 36 0.88 -17.68 -1.84
N CYS A 37 1.21 -16.41 -1.58
CA CYS A 37 1.27 -15.38 -2.62
C CYS A 37 2.27 -15.76 -3.73
N ALA A 38 3.47 -16.19 -3.34
CA ALA A 38 4.53 -16.59 -4.26
C ALA A 38 4.22 -17.88 -5.04
N SER A 39 3.18 -18.64 -4.69
CA SER A 39 2.82 -19.86 -5.43
C SER A 39 2.16 -19.58 -6.80
N CYS A 40 1.53 -18.41 -6.95
CA CYS A 40 0.82 -18.02 -8.17
C CYS A 40 1.47 -16.83 -8.90
N HIS A 41 2.31 -16.06 -8.22
CA HIS A 41 2.97 -14.91 -8.82
C HIS A 41 4.15 -15.32 -9.70
N THR A 42 4.19 -14.81 -10.94
CA THR A 42 5.26 -15.04 -11.92
C THR A 42 6.31 -13.93 -11.86
N ALA A 43 7.35 -13.98 -12.72
CA ALA A 43 8.20 -12.81 -12.93
C ALA A 43 7.35 -11.60 -13.37
N PRO A 44 7.67 -10.36 -12.93
CA PRO A 44 8.83 -9.99 -12.09
C PRO A 44 8.64 -10.20 -10.58
N GLU A 45 7.46 -10.60 -10.12
CA GLU A 45 7.13 -10.64 -8.69
C GLU A 45 8.00 -11.62 -7.87
N GLN A 46 8.40 -12.75 -8.46
CA GLN A 46 9.36 -13.67 -7.84
C GLN A 46 10.70 -12.97 -7.48
N THR A 47 11.13 -12.00 -8.29
CA THR A 47 12.32 -11.20 -7.99
C THR A 47 12.15 -10.42 -6.69
N TYR A 48 10.96 -9.88 -6.39
CA TYR A 48 10.72 -9.17 -5.14
C TYR A 48 10.64 -10.11 -3.94
N VAL A 49 10.07 -11.30 -4.12
CA VAL A 49 10.08 -12.35 -3.08
C VAL A 49 11.52 -12.74 -2.74
N ASP A 50 12.38 -12.91 -3.74
CA ASP A 50 13.79 -13.23 -3.53
C ASP A 50 14.55 -12.08 -2.86
N ARG A 51 14.30 -10.82 -3.26
CA ARG A 51 14.89 -9.64 -2.59
C ARG A 51 14.43 -9.52 -1.14
N ALA A 52 13.16 -9.77 -0.84
CA ALA A 52 12.61 -9.81 0.52
C ALA A 52 13.28 -10.91 1.38
N ARG A 53 13.49 -12.10 0.82
CA ARG A 53 14.25 -13.18 1.48
C ARG A 53 15.70 -12.79 1.73
N GLN A 54 16.37 -12.16 0.76
CA GLN A 54 17.73 -11.66 0.94
C GLN A 54 17.80 -10.58 2.03
N ALA A 55 16.83 -9.67 2.06
CA ALA A 55 16.75 -8.61 3.05
C ALA A 55 16.57 -9.15 4.48
N THR A 56 15.74 -10.18 4.67
CA THR A 56 15.62 -10.86 5.99
C THR A 56 16.90 -11.61 6.38
N GLY A 57 17.70 -12.05 5.40
CA GLY A 57 19.05 -12.58 5.61
C GLY A 57 20.12 -11.53 5.91
N GLY A 58 19.77 -10.24 5.97
CA GLY A 58 20.68 -9.15 6.29
C GLY A 58 21.39 -8.50 5.11
N SER A 59 21.04 -8.87 3.86
CA SER A 59 21.63 -8.24 2.68
C SER A 59 21.32 -6.74 2.62
N GLN A 60 22.34 -5.93 2.37
CA GLN A 60 22.31 -4.48 2.19
C GLN A 60 23.15 -4.05 0.98
N PRO A 61 22.84 -2.90 0.34
CA PRO A 61 21.70 -2.02 0.58
C PRO A 61 20.35 -2.63 0.11
N TYR A 62 19.22 -2.12 0.62
CA TYR A 62 17.91 -2.56 0.13
C TYR A 62 17.62 -2.00 -1.27
N PRO A 63 17.30 -2.85 -2.26
CA PRO A 63 17.06 -2.40 -3.64
C PRO A 63 15.72 -1.67 -3.80
N ASP A 64 14.73 -1.99 -2.97
CA ASP A 64 13.38 -1.43 -3.02
C ASP A 64 12.78 -1.30 -1.61
N LEU A 65 11.69 -0.54 -1.51
CA LEU A 65 11.07 -0.25 -0.22
C LEU A 65 10.46 -1.51 0.41
N ALA A 66 9.94 -2.45 -0.40
CA ALA A 66 9.45 -3.73 0.13
C ALA A 66 10.57 -4.49 0.84
N SER A 67 11.73 -4.64 0.19
CA SER A 67 12.92 -5.27 0.78
C SER A 67 13.37 -4.56 2.06
N ALA A 68 13.31 -3.23 2.09
CA ALA A 68 13.62 -2.46 3.30
C ALA A 68 12.67 -2.80 4.46
N HIS A 69 11.37 -2.91 4.20
CA HIS A 69 10.41 -3.34 5.23
C HIS A 69 10.68 -4.75 5.73
N TYR A 70 11.07 -5.68 4.86
CA TYR A 70 11.45 -7.03 5.28
C TYR A 70 12.70 -7.05 6.16
N GLY A 71 13.76 -6.34 5.75
CA GLY A 71 15.02 -6.36 6.50
C GLY A 71 15.00 -5.55 7.79
N LEU A 72 14.31 -4.40 7.82
CA LEU A 72 14.21 -3.57 9.03
C LEU A 72 13.22 -4.13 10.05
N SER A 73 12.17 -4.83 9.59
CA SER A 73 11.14 -5.41 10.49
C SER A 73 11.53 -6.77 11.07
N ALA A 74 12.72 -7.29 10.76
CA ALA A 74 13.25 -8.53 11.33
C ALA A 74 13.35 -8.49 12.88
N VAL A 75 13.24 -7.29 13.49
CA VAL A 75 13.31 -7.07 14.94
C VAL A 75 11.94 -7.20 15.65
N GLY A 76 10.81 -7.42 14.94
CA GLY A 76 9.47 -7.24 15.54
C GLY A 76 8.33 -8.18 15.11
N GLY A 77 8.60 -9.30 14.43
CA GLY A 77 7.56 -10.26 14.04
C GLY A 77 7.42 -10.53 12.53
N GLY A 78 8.33 -9.99 11.72
CA GLY A 78 8.44 -10.26 10.29
C GLY A 78 7.38 -9.55 9.46
N PHE A 79 7.83 -8.67 8.56
CA PHE A 79 6.96 -8.09 7.54
C PHE A 79 6.52 -9.19 6.55
N ARG A 80 5.34 -9.03 5.94
CA ARG A 80 4.75 -10.00 5.00
C ARG A 80 4.10 -9.29 3.82
N CYS A 81 3.88 -9.96 2.70
CA CYS A 81 3.25 -9.37 1.52
C CYS A 81 1.89 -8.76 1.89
N ILE A 82 1.07 -9.49 2.65
CA ILE A 82 -0.29 -9.08 3.00
C ILE A 82 -0.33 -7.85 3.91
N ALA A 83 0.76 -7.52 4.61
CA ALA A 83 0.84 -6.33 5.45
C ALA A 83 0.69 -5.04 4.64
N CYS A 84 1.22 -5.01 3.40
CA CYS A 84 0.99 -3.91 2.45
C CYS A 84 -0.29 -4.09 1.62
N HIS A 85 -0.62 -5.33 1.25
CA HIS A 85 -1.67 -5.60 0.25
C HIS A 85 -3.10 -5.70 0.81
N ARG A 86 -3.30 -5.77 2.13
CA ARG A 86 -4.66 -5.89 2.72
C ARG A 86 -5.38 -4.58 2.99
N GLY A 87 -4.71 -3.45 2.81
CA GLY A 87 -5.18 -2.16 3.32
C GLY A 87 -5.19 -2.11 4.84
N ASP A 88 -6.08 -1.29 5.40
CA ASP A 88 -6.20 -1.04 6.85
C ASP A 88 -6.94 -2.12 7.66
N SER A 89 -7.17 -3.29 7.07
CA SER A 89 -7.96 -4.38 7.66
C SER A 89 -9.43 -4.06 7.95
N THR A 90 -9.94 -2.88 7.56
CA THR A 90 -11.39 -2.61 7.63
C THR A 90 -12.17 -3.55 6.72
N THR A 91 -13.46 -3.76 7.01
CA THR A 91 -14.31 -4.64 6.20
C THR A 91 -14.32 -4.30 4.70
N PRO A 92 -14.42 -3.02 4.28
CA PRO A 92 -14.35 -2.66 2.87
C PRO A 92 -13.01 -3.05 2.22
N ASN A 93 -11.89 -2.76 2.89
CA ASN A 93 -10.57 -3.10 2.38
C ASN A 93 -10.36 -4.61 2.32
N ARG A 94 -10.84 -5.35 3.33
CA ARG A 94 -10.80 -6.82 3.30
C ARG A 94 -11.59 -7.39 2.13
N LEU A 95 -12.78 -6.87 1.86
CA LEU A 95 -13.60 -7.30 0.72
C LEU A 95 -12.91 -6.99 -0.61
N ALA A 96 -12.32 -5.81 -0.75
CA ALA A 96 -11.56 -5.42 -1.93
C ALA A 96 -10.34 -6.33 -2.16
N THR A 97 -9.53 -6.60 -1.12
CA THR A 97 -8.39 -7.52 -1.19
C THR A 97 -8.82 -8.94 -1.59
N LEU A 98 -9.88 -9.48 -0.97
CA LEU A 98 -10.40 -10.81 -1.32
C LEU A 98 -10.92 -10.88 -2.77
N THR A 99 -11.56 -9.81 -3.24
CA THR A 99 -12.06 -9.72 -4.62
C THR A 99 -10.91 -9.66 -5.62
N LEU A 100 -9.86 -8.91 -5.32
CA LEU A 100 -8.63 -8.87 -6.12
C LEU A 100 -7.93 -10.24 -6.12
N GLY A 101 -7.78 -10.88 -4.96
CA GLY A 101 -7.20 -12.22 -4.86
C GLY A 101 -7.97 -13.26 -5.67
N ALA A 102 -9.30 -13.23 -5.61
CA ALA A 102 -10.15 -14.13 -6.40
C ALA A 102 -10.01 -13.88 -7.92
N ARG A 103 -9.95 -12.61 -8.32
CA ARG A 103 -9.70 -12.22 -9.72
C ARG A 103 -8.36 -12.75 -10.21
N ASP A 104 -7.29 -12.52 -9.45
CA ASP A 104 -5.94 -12.90 -9.84
C ASP A 104 -5.77 -14.43 -9.88
N ALA A 105 -6.38 -15.15 -8.92
CA ALA A 105 -6.44 -16.61 -8.93
C ALA A 105 -7.18 -17.15 -10.17
N PHE A 106 -8.31 -16.53 -10.55
CA PHE A 106 -9.05 -16.93 -11.74
C PHE A 106 -8.24 -16.73 -13.02
N ILE A 107 -7.56 -15.58 -13.16
CA ILE A 107 -6.71 -15.30 -14.32
C ILE A 107 -5.54 -16.30 -14.39
N PHE A 108 -4.90 -16.58 -13.26
CA PHE A 108 -3.82 -17.56 -13.17
C PHE A 108 -4.29 -18.96 -13.61
N VAL A 109 -5.40 -19.46 -13.03
CA VAL A 109 -5.94 -20.79 -13.34
C VAL A 109 -6.39 -20.91 -14.80
N THR A 110 -6.88 -19.81 -15.40
CA THR A 110 -7.29 -19.79 -16.81
C THR A 110 -6.12 -19.58 -17.78
N GLY A 111 -4.90 -19.36 -17.29
CA GLY A 111 -3.71 -19.16 -18.10
C GLY A 111 -3.75 -17.87 -18.94
N ARG A 112 -4.60 -16.91 -18.57
CA ARG A 112 -4.72 -15.64 -19.28
C ARG A 112 -3.57 -14.72 -18.88
N ALA A 113 -2.82 -14.22 -19.86
CA ALA A 113 -1.85 -13.17 -19.61
C ALA A 113 -2.56 -11.89 -19.16
N ASP A 114 -2.11 -11.30 -18.05
CA ASP A 114 -2.60 -10.03 -17.54
C ASP A 114 -1.42 -9.23 -16.95
N PRO A 115 -1.00 -8.12 -17.58
CA PRO A 115 0.04 -7.24 -17.06
C PRO A 115 -0.25 -6.68 -15.65
N ALA A 116 -1.53 -6.69 -15.23
CA ALA A 116 -1.93 -6.28 -13.90
C ALA A 116 -1.52 -7.30 -12.81
N ILE A 117 -1.33 -8.58 -13.17
CA ILE A 117 -0.77 -9.61 -12.29
C ILE A 117 0.75 -9.48 -12.14
N GLU A 118 1.39 -8.94 -13.18
CA GLU A 118 2.82 -8.59 -13.16
C GLU A 118 3.11 -7.35 -12.29
N LYS A 119 2.07 -6.75 -11.69
CA LYS A 119 2.13 -5.71 -10.64
C LYS A 119 3.00 -4.50 -10.97
N ALA A 120 3.16 -4.19 -12.26
CA ALA A 120 3.84 -2.97 -12.70
C ALA A 120 3.08 -1.69 -12.29
N ARG A 121 1.78 -1.82 -11.96
CA ARG A 121 0.91 -0.75 -11.44
C ARG A 121 -0.03 -1.31 -10.36
N ALA A 122 -0.36 -0.50 -9.37
CA ALA A 122 -1.36 -0.83 -8.37
C ALA A 122 -2.77 -0.72 -8.96
N ASN A 123 -3.56 -1.80 -8.93
CA ASN A 123 -4.97 -1.78 -9.35
C ASN A 123 -5.90 -1.14 -8.32
N ALA A 124 -5.46 -1.08 -7.06
CA ALA A 124 -6.18 -0.54 -5.92
C ALA A 124 -5.20 0.29 -5.06
N PRO A 125 -4.74 1.44 -5.57
CA PRO A 125 -3.75 2.28 -4.88
C PRO A 125 -4.24 2.74 -3.49
N GLU A 126 -5.54 2.86 -3.29
CA GLU A 126 -6.17 3.18 -2.01
C GLU A 126 -5.92 2.12 -0.93
N LEU A 127 -5.86 0.84 -1.31
CA LEU A 127 -5.52 -0.24 -0.37
C LEU A 127 -4.09 -0.08 0.11
N LEU A 128 -3.15 0.14 -0.81
CA LEU A 128 -1.74 0.33 -0.45
C LEU A 128 -1.58 1.56 0.45
N ASN A 129 -2.25 2.66 0.10
CA ASN A 129 -2.20 3.89 0.87
C ASN A 129 -2.77 3.69 2.30
N ALA A 130 -3.90 3.00 2.43
CA ALA A 130 -4.47 2.64 3.73
C ALA A 130 -3.54 1.74 4.56
N ALA A 131 -2.83 0.82 3.91
CA ALA A 131 -1.85 -0.02 4.58
C ALA A 131 -0.65 0.79 5.10
N CYS A 132 -0.09 1.69 4.29
CA CYS A 132 0.99 2.60 4.71
C CYS A 132 0.59 3.43 5.93
N VAL A 133 -0.63 3.98 5.93
CA VAL A 133 -1.15 4.83 7.01
C VAL A 133 -1.21 4.11 8.36
N GLN A 134 -1.51 2.80 8.40
CA GLN A 134 -1.56 2.05 9.67
C GLN A 134 -0.26 2.16 10.48
N CYS A 135 0.88 2.09 9.79
CA CYS A 135 2.20 2.12 10.42
C CYS A 135 2.83 3.51 10.42
N HIS A 136 2.51 4.34 9.42
CA HIS A 136 3.14 5.64 9.19
C HIS A 136 2.25 6.84 9.48
N ALA A 137 1.12 6.68 10.18
CA ALA A 137 0.20 7.78 10.52
C ALA A 137 0.92 8.99 11.15
N ARG A 138 1.91 8.77 12.02
CA ARG A 138 2.67 9.84 12.66
C ARG A 138 3.50 10.67 11.67
N ALA A 139 4.07 10.02 10.66
CA ALA A 139 4.85 10.71 9.64
C ALA A 139 3.99 11.63 8.78
N LEU A 140 2.68 11.37 8.68
CA LEU A 140 1.74 12.21 7.93
C LEU A 140 1.23 13.43 8.72
N LEU A 141 1.52 13.49 10.02
CA LEU A 141 1.07 14.53 10.94
C LEU A 141 2.25 15.36 11.47
N VAL A 142 3.28 15.55 10.65
CA VAL A 142 4.37 16.48 10.93
C VAL A 142 4.05 17.79 10.24
N ALA A 143 3.79 18.86 10.97
CA ALA A 143 3.45 20.15 10.38
C ALA A 143 4.68 20.79 9.71
N GLY A 144 4.45 21.51 8.62
CA GLY A 144 5.42 22.43 8.06
C GLY A 144 5.69 22.22 6.57
N PHE A 145 6.58 23.03 6.01
CA PHE A 145 6.92 22.93 4.60
C PHE A 145 7.79 21.69 4.30
N GLU A 146 8.59 21.25 5.26
CA GLU A 146 9.39 20.02 5.12
C GLU A 146 8.54 18.76 4.93
N ASP A 147 7.28 18.80 5.38
CA ASP A 147 6.30 17.72 5.19
C ASP A 147 5.12 18.17 4.31
N HIS A 148 5.34 19.20 3.47
CA HIS A 148 4.32 19.89 2.68
C HIS A 148 3.42 18.91 1.93
N PHE A 149 4.02 17.95 1.23
CA PHE A 149 3.28 16.97 0.43
C PHE A 149 2.34 16.13 1.30
N HIS A 150 2.87 15.48 2.35
CA HIS A 150 2.08 14.60 3.20
C HIS A 150 0.94 15.34 3.88
N ASN A 151 1.18 16.56 4.37
CA ASN A 151 0.16 17.41 4.98
C ASN A 151 -1.01 17.76 4.05
N LYS A 152 -0.83 17.65 2.73
CA LYS A 152 -1.88 17.92 1.73
C LYS A 152 -2.59 16.66 1.22
N LEU A 153 -2.14 15.48 1.60
CA LEU A 153 -2.76 14.22 1.18
C LEU A 153 -4.12 14.00 1.85
N PRO A 154 -5.08 13.34 1.17
CA PRO A 154 -6.34 12.93 1.77
C PRO A 154 -6.17 12.10 3.06
N ALA A 155 -5.13 11.25 3.11
CA ALA A 155 -4.84 10.42 4.27
C ALA A 155 -4.48 11.24 5.52
N ALA A 156 -3.61 12.25 5.38
CA ALA A 156 -3.23 13.12 6.50
C ALA A 156 -4.44 13.91 7.02
N TYR A 157 -5.25 14.46 6.11
CA TYR A 157 -6.47 15.17 6.47
C TYR A 157 -7.46 14.26 7.22
N ALA A 158 -7.64 13.02 6.77
CA ALA A 158 -8.51 12.06 7.43
C ALA A 158 -8.02 11.71 8.85
N LEU A 159 -6.72 11.48 9.04
CA LEU A 159 -6.12 11.24 10.35
C LEU A 159 -6.31 12.43 11.31
N TRP A 160 -6.01 13.63 10.83
CA TRP A 160 -6.19 14.86 11.61
C TRP A 160 -7.66 15.07 12.00
N LYS A 161 -8.59 14.88 11.06
CA LYS A 161 -10.04 14.99 11.33
C LYS A 161 -10.54 13.93 12.32
N ALA A 162 -9.89 12.78 12.38
CA ALA A 162 -10.15 11.73 13.37
C ALA A 162 -9.55 12.02 14.76
N GLY A 163 -8.92 13.17 14.96
CA GLY A 163 -8.32 13.60 16.23
C GLY A 163 -6.81 13.39 16.31
N GLY A 164 -6.13 13.09 15.20
CA GLY A 164 -4.68 13.03 15.15
C GLY A 164 -4.03 14.39 15.41
N GLU A 165 -3.00 14.42 16.26
CA GLU A 165 -2.27 15.63 16.62
C GLU A 165 -1.17 15.96 15.60
N LEU A 166 -1.14 17.21 15.13
CA LEU A 166 -0.03 17.72 14.32
C LEU A 166 1.15 18.05 15.22
N THR A 167 2.30 17.45 14.91
CA THR A 167 3.56 17.62 15.64
C THR A 167 4.51 18.52 14.87
N LEU A 168 5.42 19.22 15.55
CA LEU A 168 6.47 20.00 14.88
C LEU A 168 7.66 19.10 14.53
N PRO A 169 8.43 19.42 13.46
CA PRO A 169 9.65 18.69 13.11
C PRO A 169 10.66 18.73 14.26
N ALA A 170 11.34 17.61 14.49
CA ALA A 170 12.26 17.45 15.64
C ALA A 170 13.49 18.38 15.60
N SER A 171 13.87 18.89 14.43
CA SER A 171 15.07 19.74 14.24
C SER A 171 14.87 21.20 14.62
N ASP A 172 13.63 21.68 14.77
CA ASP A 172 13.33 23.10 14.83
C ASP A 172 12.73 23.53 16.18
N SER A 173 13.54 23.45 17.25
CA SER A 173 13.22 24.15 18.51
C SER A 173 13.35 25.68 18.40
N SER A 174 13.96 26.19 17.32
CA SER A 174 14.16 27.62 17.05
C SER A 174 13.21 28.22 16.01
N ALA A 175 12.40 27.43 15.30
CA ALA A 175 11.34 27.95 14.41
C ALA A 175 10.04 28.28 15.17
N SER A 176 10.13 28.45 16.49
CA SER A 176 9.13 29.09 17.33
C SER A 176 9.04 30.59 17.02
N THR A 177 8.44 30.95 15.89
CA THR A 177 7.63 32.18 15.72
C THR A 177 7.06 32.23 14.31
N SER A 178 6.09 31.39 14.01
CA SER A 178 4.83 31.95 13.53
C SER A 178 3.67 31.09 14.01
N PRO A 179 2.87 31.55 14.99
CA PRO A 179 1.67 30.86 15.45
C PRO A 179 0.52 30.87 14.43
N ALA A 180 0.81 31.06 13.13
CA ALA A 180 -0.17 31.13 12.04
C ALA A 180 -0.22 29.89 11.13
N ASN A 181 0.67 28.90 11.30
CA ASN A 181 0.58 27.58 10.62
C ASN A 181 0.03 26.48 11.55
N SER A 182 -0.69 26.91 12.58
CA SER A 182 -1.16 26.15 13.74
C SER A 182 -2.54 25.54 13.47
N GLY A 183 -2.54 24.26 13.11
CA GLY A 183 -3.65 23.37 13.50
C GLY A 183 -4.68 23.00 12.45
N THR A 184 -4.56 23.39 11.18
CA THR A 184 -5.49 22.94 10.14
C THR A 184 -4.77 22.40 8.91
N LEU A 185 -5.08 21.16 8.53
CA LEU A 185 -4.68 20.61 7.24
C LEU A 185 -5.66 21.08 6.15
N THR A 186 -5.12 21.39 4.97
CA THR A 186 -5.94 21.67 3.78
C THR A 186 -6.06 20.37 3.00
N LEU A 187 -7.29 19.93 2.74
CA LEU A 187 -7.55 18.79 1.88
C LEU A 187 -7.40 19.20 0.42
N TYR A 188 -6.50 18.54 -0.31
CA TYR A 188 -6.48 18.54 -1.77
C TYR A 188 -6.91 17.18 -2.30
N SER A 189 -7.74 17.18 -3.35
CA SER A 189 -8.02 15.97 -4.10
C SER A 189 -6.87 15.70 -5.06
N THR A 190 -6.24 14.54 -4.93
CA THR A 190 -5.12 14.11 -5.78
C THR A 190 -5.21 12.61 -6.01
N SER A 191 -4.77 12.15 -7.18
CA SER A 191 -4.60 10.73 -7.50
C SER A 191 -3.27 10.16 -7.00
N VAL A 192 -2.35 11.04 -6.58
CA VAL A 192 -1.03 10.65 -6.09
C VAL A 192 -1.12 9.94 -4.74
N VAL A 193 -0.49 8.77 -4.64
CA VAL A 193 -0.41 7.94 -3.44
C VAL A 193 1.03 7.71 -2.99
N CYS A 194 1.23 7.12 -1.81
CA CYS A 194 2.55 6.87 -1.23
C CYS A 194 3.53 6.20 -2.22
N THR A 195 3.06 5.22 -3.01
CA THR A 195 3.91 4.45 -3.91
C THR A 195 4.31 5.17 -5.19
N ASP A 196 3.73 6.33 -5.49
CA ASP A 196 4.14 7.15 -6.63
C ASP A 196 5.46 7.87 -6.37
N CYS A 197 5.79 8.10 -5.09
CA CYS A 197 7.06 8.65 -4.64
C CYS A 197 7.98 7.55 -4.05
N HIS A 198 7.43 6.68 -3.20
CA HIS A 198 8.15 5.63 -2.49
C HIS A 198 7.93 4.28 -3.17
N ARG A 199 8.73 3.94 -4.18
CA ARG A 199 8.50 2.73 -4.97
C ARG A 199 8.70 1.46 -4.13
N ALA A 200 7.58 0.78 -3.88
CA ALA A 200 7.55 -0.51 -3.17
C ALA A 200 8.36 -1.58 -3.90
N HIS A 201 8.16 -1.67 -5.22
CA HIS A 201 8.72 -2.67 -6.12
C HIS A 201 9.43 -1.95 -7.27
N VAL A 202 10.72 -2.23 -7.48
CA VAL A 202 11.53 -1.61 -8.52
C VAL A 202 11.95 -2.66 -9.55
N HIS A 203 11.39 -2.59 -10.77
CA HIS A 203 11.66 -3.54 -11.87
C HIS A 203 12.66 -3.02 -12.91
N VAL A 204 13.18 -1.81 -12.75
CA VAL A 204 14.08 -1.21 -13.73
C VAL A 204 15.51 -1.49 -13.31
N ASP A 205 16.27 -2.17 -14.17
CA ASP A 205 17.69 -2.45 -13.93
C ASP A 205 18.45 -1.15 -13.63
N GLY A 206 19.18 -1.13 -12.51
CA GLY A 206 19.97 0.00 -12.04
C GLY A 206 19.19 0.97 -11.14
N ALA A 207 17.86 0.88 -11.07
CA ALA A 207 17.07 1.68 -10.13
C ALA A 207 17.19 1.17 -8.68
N GLU A 208 17.75 -0.03 -8.46
CA GLU A 208 18.08 -0.55 -7.13
C GLU A 208 19.11 0.33 -6.40
N MET A 209 19.95 1.03 -7.17
CA MET A 209 20.99 1.91 -6.62
C MET A 209 20.43 3.23 -6.10
N GLN A 210 19.15 3.53 -6.38
CA GLN A 210 18.51 4.78 -6.01
C GLN A 210 17.72 4.71 -4.70
N GLN A 211 17.89 3.62 -3.94
CA GLN A 211 17.26 3.42 -2.62
C GLN A 211 15.77 3.81 -2.64
N TYR A 212 15.02 3.28 -3.62
CA TYR A 212 13.57 3.48 -3.78
C TYR A 212 13.07 4.95 -3.84
N LEU A 213 13.98 5.94 -3.98
CA LEU A 213 13.70 7.37 -3.99
C LEU A 213 14.47 8.08 -5.11
N ASP A 214 14.05 7.85 -6.36
CA ASP A 214 14.53 8.65 -7.50
C ASP A 214 13.81 10.00 -7.52
N ILE A 215 14.47 11.04 -7.01
CA ILE A 215 13.88 12.38 -6.93
C ILE A 215 13.43 12.88 -8.31
N ARG A 216 14.21 12.64 -9.36
CA ARG A 216 13.95 13.23 -10.68
C ARG A 216 12.95 12.41 -11.48
N ALA A 217 13.11 11.09 -11.52
CA ALA A 217 12.25 10.22 -12.34
C ALA A 217 11.00 9.72 -11.61
N THR A 218 10.94 9.85 -10.29
CA THR A 218 9.81 9.37 -9.48
C THR A 218 9.11 10.50 -8.73
N VAL A 219 9.82 11.26 -7.89
CA VAL A 219 9.18 12.26 -7.02
C VAL A 219 8.67 13.47 -7.80
N TYR A 220 9.48 14.05 -8.70
CA TYR A 220 9.08 15.25 -9.44
C TYR A 220 7.82 15.05 -10.30
N PRO A 221 7.66 13.95 -11.06
CA PRO A 221 6.41 13.66 -11.76
C PRO A 221 5.19 13.59 -10.84
N ALA A 222 5.34 13.03 -9.64
CA ALA A 222 4.27 12.97 -8.64
C ALA A 222 3.91 14.38 -8.14
N CYS A 223 4.90 15.23 -7.85
CA CYS A 223 4.67 16.63 -7.48
C CYS A 223 3.94 17.41 -8.58
N VAL A 224 4.37 17.29 -9.85
CA VAL A 224 3.71 17.94 -10.99
C VAL A 224 2.27 17.46 -11.16
N THR A 225 2.03 16.17 -10.99
CA THR A 225 0.68 15.59 -11.06
C THR A 225 -0.21 16.18 -9.97
N CYS A 226 0.26 16.18 -8.72
CA CYS A 226 -0.47 16.74 -7.59
C CYS A 226 -0.78 18.24 -7.78
N HIS A 227 0.21 19.04 -8.20
CA HIS A 227 0.01 20.48 -8.42
C HIS A 227 -0.97 20.77 -9.56
N ARG A 228 -0.93 19.96 -10.62
CA ARG A 228 -1.87 20.06 -11.73
C ARG A 228 -3.30 19.77 -11.28
N GLU A 229 -3.51 18.69 -10.54
CA GLU A 229 -4.83 18.28 -10.04
C GLU A 229 -5.37 19.27 -8.99
N ALA A 230 -4.49 19.79 -8.13
CA ALA A 230 -4.84 20.82 -7.16
C ALA A 230 -5.11 22.18 -7.82
N GLY A 231 -4.63 22.43 -9.04
CA GLY A 231 -4.67 23.75 -9.68
C GLY A 231 -3.80 24.81 -8.97
N HIS A 232 -2.81 24.38 -8.19
CA HIS A 232 -1.95 25.22 -7.35
C HIS A 232 -0.52 24.68 -7.33
N GLY A 233 0.47 25.57 -7.15
CA GLY A 233 1.88 25.20 -7.05
C GLY A 233 2.61 25.17 -8.42
N PRO A 234 3.94 24.97 -8.41
CA PRO A 234 4.74 24.91 -9.63
C PRO A 234 4.40 23.69 -10.48
N LEU A 235 4.09 23.91 -11.76
CA LEU A 235 3.88 22.84 -12.74
C LEU A 235 5.17 22.42 -13.46
N GLU A 236 6.22 23.23 -13.31
CA GLU A 236 7.55 22.98 -13.86
C GLU A 236 8.55 22.94 -12.70
N LEU A 237 8.89 21.72 -12.27
CA LEU A 237 9.92 21.48 -11.27
C LEU A 237 11.22 21.13 -12.01
N THR A 238 12.06 22.13 -12.25
CA THR A 238 13.43 21.92 -12.73
C THR A 238 14.33 21.65 -11.54
N ALA A 239 15.21 20.65 -11.63
CA ALA A 239 16.28 20.51 -10.65
C ALA A 239 17.18 21.76 -10.72
N PRO A 240 17.70 22.25 -9.58
CA PRO A 240 18.75 23.26 -9.58
C PRO A 240 19.99 22.78 -10.32
#